data_AF-A0A9D2R9D5-F1
#
_entry.id   AF-A0A9D2R9D5-F1
#
_cell.length_a   1.000
_cell.length_b   1.000
_cell.length_c   1.000
_cell.angle_alpha   90.00
_cell.angle_beta   90.00
_cell.angle_gamma   90.00
#
_symmetry.space_group_name_H-M   'P 1'
#
loop_
_entity.id
_entity.type
_entity.pdbx_description
1 polymer ?
#
loop_
_entity_poly.entity_id
_entity_poly.type
_entity_poly.pdbx_seq_one_letter_code
_entity_poly.pdbx_strand_id
1 'polypeptide(L)' 'MEIGERLQQLRKEKGISQEKLAEQLHVTRQAISKWETGGSLR' A
#
# COMPACT_ATOMS: atom_id res chain seq x y z
N MET A 1 -14.07 -4.04 -5.97
CA MET A 1 -12.64 -3.75 -5.86
C MET A 1 -12.52 -2.64 -4.85
N GLU A 2 -12.06 -2.97 -3.65
CA GLU A 2 -11.76 -1.99 -2.63
C GLU A 2 -10.53 -1.17 -3.08
N ILE A 3 -10.46 0.11 -2.68
CA ILE A 3 -9.36 1.02 -3.05
C ILE A 3 -7.98 0.41 -2.72
N GLY A 4 -7.91 -0.35 -1.63
CA GLY A 4 -6.70 -1.06 -1.19
C GLY A 4 -6.19 -2.12 -2.16
N GLU A 5 -7.09 -2.90 -2.75
CA GLU A 5 -6.75 -3.95 -3.71
C GLU A 5 -6.14 -3.32 -4.97
N ARG A 6 -6.75 -2.22 -5.45
CA ARG A 6 -6.27 -1.51 -6.63
C ARG A 6 -4.94 -0.82 -6.38
N LEU A 7 -4.74 -0.26 -5.18
CA LEU A 7 -3.44 0.29 -4.77
C LEU A 7 -2.35 -0.79 -4.77
N GLN A 8 -2.64 -1.95 -4.18
CA GLN A 8 -1.70 -3.06 -4.14
C GLN A 8 -1.35 -3.58 -5.55
N GLN A 9 -2.36 -3.70 -6.41
CA GLN A 9 -2.20 -4.11 -7.81
C GLN A 9 -1.23 -3.17 -8.55
N LEU A 10 -1.51 -1.86 -8.51
CA LEU A 10 -0.66 -0.85 -9.16
C LEU A 10 0.76 -0.82 -8.59
N ARG A 11 0.92 -1.01 -7.27
CA ARG A 11 2.24 -1.09 -6.65
C ARG A 11 3.04 -2.28 -7.19
N LYS A 12 2.41 -3.46 -7.29
CA LYS A 12 3.02 -4.69 -7.81
C LYS A 12 3.35 -4.56 -9.30
N GLU A 13 2.47 -3.95 -10.10
CA GLU A 13 2.71 -3.67 -11.52
C GLU A 13 3.92 -2.75 -11.73
N LYS A 14 4.16 -1.81 -10.82
CA LYS A 14 5.36 -0.97 -10.81
C LYS A 14 6.60 -1.66 -10.26
N GLY A 15 6.50 -2.89 -9.74
CA GLY A 15 7.62 -3.64 -9.19
C GLY A 15 8.23 -3.04 -7.91
N ILE A 16 7.51 -2.18 -7.20
CA ILE A 16 8.03 -1.46 -6.02
C ILE A 16 7.52 -2.08 -4.71
N SER A 17 8.31 -1.97 -3.65
CA SER A 17 7.91 -2.40 -2.30
C SER A 17 6.92 -1.42 -1.65
N GLN A 18 6.25 -1.84 -0.58
CA GLN A 18 5.44 -0.93 0.25
C GLN A 18 6.30 0.20 0.84
N GLU A 19 7.55 -0.09 1.22
CA GLU A 19 8.51 0.91 1.70
C GLU A 19 8.77 1.97 0.63
N LYS A 20 9.01 1.54 -0.62
CA LYS A 20 9.30 2.46 -1.71
C LYS A 20 8.10 3.33 -2.08
N LEU A 21 6.90 2.77 -2.03
CA LEU A 21 5.66 3.54 -2.22
C LEU A 21 5.44 4.54 -1.07
N ALA A 22 5.76 4.14 0.16
CA ALA A 22 5.67 5.00 1.33
C ALA A 22 6.61 6.21 1.24
N GLU A 23 7.87 5.99 0.82
CA GLU A 23 8.83 7.06 0.52
C GLU A 23 8.29 8.06 -0.51
N GLN A 24 7.73 7.56 -1.63
CA GLN A 24 7.21 8.39 -2.71
C GLN A 24 5.99 9.24 -2.30
N LEU A 25 5.17 8.72 -1.39
CA LEU A 25 3.96 9.39 -0.91
C LEU A 25 4.18 10.15 0.40
N HIS A 26 5.40 10.17 0.92
CA HIS A 26 5.75 10.79 2.20
C HIS A 26 4.86 10.30 3.38
N VAL A 27 4.59 8.99 3.39
CA VAL A 27 3.85 8.32 4.46
C VAL A 27 4.68 7.17 5.02
N THR A 28 4.17 6.51 6.06
CA THR A 28 4.83 5.33 6.63
C THR A 28 4.46 4.06 5.86
N ARG A 29 5.34 3.06 5.85
CA ARG A 29 5.02 1.72 5.29
C ARG A 29 3.77 1.13 5.92
N GLN A 30 3.55 1.37 7.21
CA GLN A 30 2.37 0.93 7.95
C GLN A 30 1.09 1.56 7.41
N ALA A 31 1.12 2.83 6.98
CA ALA A 31 -0.01 3.47 6.31
C ALA A 31 -0.34 2.77 4.98
N ILE A 32 0.68 2.51 4.15
CA ILE A 32 0.52 1.74 2.90
C ILE A 32 -0.07 0.36 3.18
N SER A 33 0.46 -0.36 4.18
CA SER A 33 -0.05 -1.68 4.55
C SER A 33 -1.53 -1.61 4.97
N LYS A 34 -1.93 -0.62 5.78
CA LYS A 34 -3.32 -0.45 6.21
C LYS A 34 -4.25 -0.15 5.03
N TRP A 35 -3.80 0.69 4.09
CA TRP A 35 -4.56 0.98 2.88
C TRP A 35 -4.71 -0.25 2.01
N GLU A 36 -3.65 -1.02 1.80
CA GLU A 36 -3.68 -2.25 0.98
C GLU A 36 -4.50 -3.39 1.60
N THR A 37 -4.54 -3.51 2.93
CA THR A 37 -5.22 -4.62 3.61
C THR A 37 -6.56 -4.24 4.24
N GLY A 38 -7.03 -3.00 4.08
CA GLY A 38 -8.34 -2.54 4.56
C GLY A 38 -8.48 -2.45 6.08
N GLY A 39 -7.41 -2.65 6.84
CA GLY A 39 -7.41 -2.60 8.30
C GLY A 39 -7.95 -3.88 8.96
N SER A 40 -7.04 -4.65 9.54
CA SER A 40 -7.35 -5.46 10.71
C SER A 40 -6.10 -5.55 11.58
N LEU A 41 -5.96 -4.57 12.48
CA LEU A 41 -5.42 -4.86 13.80
C LEU A 41 -6.53 -5.66 14.51
N ARG A 42 -6.34 -6.97 14.59
CA ARG A 42 -6.95 -7.76 15.65
C ARG A 42 -6.03 -7.72 16.85
#